data_AF-A0A962Y2S0-F1
#
_entry.id   AF-A0A962Y2S0-F1
#
_cell.length_a   1.000
_cell.length_b   1.000
_cell.length_c   1.000
_cell.angle_alpha   90.00
_cell.angle_beta   90.00
_cell.angle_gamma   90.00
#
_symmetry.space_group_name_H-M   'P 1'
#
loop_
_entity.id
_entity.type
_entity.pdbx_description
1 polymer ?
#
loop_
_entity_poly.entity_id
_entity_poly.type
_entity_poly.pdbx_seq_one_letter_code
_entity_poly.pdbx_strand_id
1 'polypeptide(L)'
;KEFWYVNDDGQVVAARYDDWKVVFLENRGQAFGVWREPFTELRVPLLFHLRRDPFEKAQHNSNTYNDWFLDRPYIIVPIQALAAKFLKTMQDYPPSQSPGSFNLTKIEEQLKQATSGH
;
A
#
# COMPACT_ATOMS: atom_id res chain seq x y z
N LYS A 1 15.13 -3.84 -10.61
CA LYS A 1 15.26 -3.36 -9.21
C LYS A 1 13.90 -3.42 -8.52
N GLU A 2 13.85 -4.05 -7.35
CA GLU A 2 12.66 -4.19 -6.50
C GLU A 2 12.65 -3.12 -5.39
N PHE A 3 11.46 -2.60 -5.05
CA PHE A 3 11.28 -1.63 -3.96
C PHE A 3 9.87 -1.74 -3.36
N TRP A 4 9.76 -1.67 -2.04
CA TRP A 4 8.50 -1.74 -1.30
C TRP A 4 8.18 -0.39 -0.65
N TYR A 5 6.97 0.11 -0.86
CA TYR A 5 6.49 1.36 -0.27
C TYR A 5 5.67 1.02 0.97
N VAL A 6 6.08 1.55 2.11
CA VAL A 6 5.42 1.38 3.41
C VAL A 6 4.95 2.74 3.89
N ASN A 7 3.70 2.85 4.34
CA ASN A 7 3.18 4.11 4.92
C ASN A 7 3.59 4.26 6.40
N ASP A 8 3.21 5.39 6.99
CA ASP A 8 3.42 5.72 8.40
C ASP A 8 2.69 4.79 9.37
N ASP A 9 1.60 4.14 8.93
CA ASP A 9 0.91 3.07 9.65
C ASP A 9 1.60 1.70 9.54
N GLY A 10 2.75 1.60 8.84
CA GLY A 10 3.52 0.37 8.67
C GLY A 10 2.93 -0.62 7.66
N GLN A 11 1.94 -0.20 6.86
CA GLN A 11 1.30 -1.01 5.83
C GLN A 11 2.06 -0.93 4.51
N VAL A 12 2.19 -2.05 3.81
CA VAL A 12 2.72 -2.08 2.44
C VAL A 12 1.67 -1.52 1.49
N VAL A 13 1.84 -0.29 1.04
CA VAL A 13 0.86 0.42 0.20
C VAL A 13 1.09 0.21 -1.30
N ALA A 14 2.34 -0.02 -1.69
CA ALA A 14 2.70 -0.23 -3.09
C ALA A 14 3.99 -1.05 -3.22
N ALA A 15 4.23 -1.56 -4.42
CA ALA A 15 5.44 -2.26 -4.81
C ALA A 15 5.95 -1.72 -6.15
N ARG A 16 7.26 -1.71 -6.34
CA ARG A 16 7.90 -1.44 -7.62
C ARG A 16 8.79 -2.60 -8.02
N TYR A 17 8.63 -3.04 -9.26
CA TYR A 17 9.51 -3.98 -9.94
C TYR A 17 9.92 -3.39 -11.29
N ASP A 18 11.20 -3.04 -11.41
CA ASP A 18 11.76 -2.33 -12.56
C ASP A 18 11.02 -1.01 -12.83
N ASP A 19 10.39 -0.89 -14.01
CA ASP A 19 9.62 0.28 -14.40
C ASP A 19 8.17 0.22 -13.89
N TRP A 20 7.72 -0.92 -13.37
CA TRP A 20 6.34 -1.13 -12.97
C TRP A 20 6.13 -0.81 -11.51
N LYS A 21 5.08 -0.04 -11.21
CA LYS A 21 4.60 0.20 -9.85
C LYS A 21 3.16 -0.30 -9.73
N VAL A 22 2.88 -1.03 -8.66
CA VAL A 22 1.54 -1.51 -8.30
C VAL A 22 1.16 -0.89 -6.97
N VAL A 23 -0.04 -0.30 -6.90
CA VAL A 23 -0.58 0.33 -5.68
C VAL A 23 -1.74 -0.49 -5.18
N PHE A 24 -1.65 -0.97 -3.94
CA PHE A 24 -2.67 -1.78 -3.27
C PHE A 24 -3.58 -0.92 -2.39
N LEU A 25 -3.01 0.09 -1.75
CA LEU A 25 -3.71 1.01 -0.86
C LEU A 25 -3.55 2.44 -1.40
N GLU A 26 -4.67 3.12 -1.65
CA GLU A 26 -4.71 4.49 -2.19
C GLU A 26 -5.16 5.48 -1.11
N ASN A 27 -4.46 6.59 -0.95
CA ASN A 27 -4.93 7.73 -0.17
C ASN A 27 -5.48 8.79 -1.13
N ARG A 28 -6.75 9.19 -0.93
CA ARG A 28 -7.47 10.14 -1.81
C ARG A 28 -7.45 11.58 -1.30
N GLY A 29 -6.81 11.81 -0.16
CA GLY A 29 -6.65 13.14 0.42
C GLY A 29 -5.81 14.05 -0.48
N GLN A 30 -6.11 15.35 -0.45
CA GLN A 30 -5.34 16.39 -1.15
C GLN A 30 -4.76 17.39 -0.16
N ALA A 31 -3.55 17.87 -0.44
CA ALA A 31 -2.79 18.75 0.47
C ALA A 31 -2.74 18.15 1.88
N PHE A 32 -3.17 18.87 2.92
CA PHE A 32 -3.21 18.33 4.30
C PHE A 32 -4.25 17.20 4.49
N GLY A 33 -5.15 16.98 3.53
CA GLY A 33 -6.07 15.86 3.53
C GLY A 33 -5.38 14.49 3.56
N VAL A 34 -4.14 14.37 3.06
CA VAL A 34 -3.40 13.09 3.09
C VAL A 34 -3.16 12.57 4.51
N TRP A 35 -3.15 13.44 5.51
CA TRP A 35 -3.01 13.08 6.93
C TRP A 35 -4.34 12.79 7.63
N ARG A 36 -5.46 13.14 6.99
CA ARG A 36 -6.81 13.00 7.57
C ARG A 36 -7.59 11.85 6.94
N GLU A 37 -7.38 11.62 5.65
CA GLU A 37 -8.06 10.58 4.89
C GLU A 37 -7.41 9.22 5.13
N PRO A 38 -8.21 8.15 5.29
CA PRO A 38 -7.68 6.81 5.38
C PRO A 38 -7.13 6.33 4.03
N PHE A 39 -6.19 5.40 4.09
CA PHE A 39 -5.85 4.58 2.94
C PHE A 39 -7.01 3.63 2.62
N THR A 40 -7.43 3.60 1.36
CA THR A 40 -8.45 2.69 0.84
C THR A 40 -7.79 1.45 0.26
N GLU A 41 -8.13 0.28 0.78
CA GLU A 41 -7.72 -1.00 0.20
C GLU A 41 -8.43 -1.24 -1.14
N LEU A 42 -7.64 -1.43 -2.19
CA LEU A 42 -8.15 -1.64 -3.53
C LEU A 42 -8.37 -3.12 -3.82
N ARG A 43 -9.57 -3.46 -4.30
CA ARG A 43 -9.88 -4.82 -4.78
C ARG A 43 -9.07 -5.21 -6.02
N VAL A 44 -8.83 -4.23 -6.88
CA VAL A 44 -7.97 -4.35 -8.04
C VAL A 44 -6.94 -3.25 -7.89
N PRO A 45 -5.63 -3.59 -7.83
CA PRO A 45 -4.61 -2.59 -7.59
C PRO A 45 -4.46 -1.68 -8.81
N LEU A 46 -3.94 -0.47 -8.58
CA LEU A 46 -3.53 0.40 -9.69
C LEU A 46 -2.19 -0.06 -10.22
N LEU A 47 -1.96 0.16 -11.51
CA LEU A 47 -0.70 -0.16 -12.18
C LEU A 47 -0.16 1.09 -12.88
N PHE A 48 1.15 1.31 -12.79
CA PHE A 48 1.85 2.40 -13.44
C PHE A 48 3.16 1.91 -14.05
N HIS A 49 3.59 2.60 -15.11
CA HIS A 49 4.91 2.41 -15.71
C HIS A 49 5.73 3.68 -15.52
N LEU A 50 6.53 3.74 -14.46
CA LEU A 50 7.20 4.95 -13.97
C LEU A 50 8.19 5.57 -14.96
N ARG A 51 8.75 4.79 -15.90
CA ARG A 51 9.58 5.37 -16.98
C ARG A 51 8.76 6.14 -18.02
N ARG A 52 7.47 5.85 -18.17
CA ARG A 52 6.55 6.50 -19.12
C ARG A 52 5.63 7.52 -18.43
N ASP A 53 5.23 7.21 -17.21
CA ASP A 53 4.37 8.05 -16.37
C ASP A 53 5.00 8.19 -14.97
N PRO A 54 6.06 9.00 -14.84
CA PRO A 54 6.81 9.14 -13.59
C PRO A 54 5.99 9.80 -12.46
N PHE A 55 4.88 10.45 -12.80
CA PHE A 55 4.01 11.17 -11.86
C PHE A 55 2.63 10.54 -11.73
N GLU A 56 2.43 9.33 -12.27
CA GLU A 56 1.20 8.54 -12.08
C GLU A 56 -0.07 9.28 -12.56
N LYS A 57 0.08 10.14 -13.57
CA LYS A 57 -1.00 11.03 -14.05
C LYS A 57 -2.02 10.32 -14.92
N ALA A 58 -1.66 9.18 -15.52
CA ALA A 58 -2.53 8.50 -16.48
C ALA A 58 -3.85 8.04 -15.84
N GLN A 59 -3.84 7.64 -14.56
CA GLN A 59 -5.04 7.24 -13.83
C GLN A 59 -6.10 8.36 -13.80
N HIS A 60 -5.68 9.62 -13.70
CA HIS A 60 -6.60 10.75 -13.55
C HIS A 60 -6.96 11.40 -14.89
N ASN A 61 -6.03 11.41 -15.84
CA ASN A 61 -6.11 12.27 -17.02
C ASN A 61 -6.28 11.51 -18.35
N SER A 62 -6.17 10.17 -18.34
CA SER A 62 -6.31 9.37 -19.56
C SER A 62 -7.69 8.75 -19.68
N ASN A 63 -8.26 8.85 -20.88
CA ASN A 63 -9.51 8.16 -21.23
C ASN A 63 -9.32 6.66 -21.48
N THR A 64 -8.07 6.18 -21.61
CA THR A 64 -7.75 4.79 -22.00
C THR A 64 -6.89 4.07 -20.95
N TYR A 65 -6.77 4.60 -19.73
CA TYR A 65 -5.99 3.99 -18.66
C TYR A 65 -6.46 2.56 -18.34
N ASN A 66 -7.77 2.37 -18.22
CA ASN A 66 -8.33 1.07 -17.84
C ASN A 66 -8.15 0.02 -18.94
N ASP A 67 -8.30 0.39 -20.22
CA ASP A 67 -8.02 -0.52 -21.33
C ASP A 67 -6.55 -0.95 -21.33
N TRP A 68 -5.64 0.01 -21.14
CA TRP A 68 -4.21 -0.26 -21.02
C TRP A 68 -3.89 -1.16 -19.80
N PHE A 69 -4.57 -0.98 -18.68
CA PHE A 69 -4.41 -1.81 -17.49
C PHE A 69 -4.89 -3.25 -17.74
N LEU A 70 -6.05 -3.42 -18.36
CA LEU A 70 -6.68 -4.73 -18.60
C LEU A 70 -5.89 -5.61 -19.58
N ASP A 71 -5.08 -5.02 -20.45
CA ASP A 71 -4.14 -5.75 -21.31
C ASP A 71 -2.89 -6.27 -20.56
N ARG A 72 -2.69 -5.88 -19.30
CA ARG A 72 -1.43 -6.11 -18.53
C ARG A 72 -1.59 -6.86 -17.20
N PRO A 73 -2.56 -7.78 -17.01
CA PRO A 73 -2.73 -8.49 -15.73
C PRO A 73 -1.53 -9.38 -15.39
N TYR A 74 -0.77 -9.82 -16.39
CA TYR A 74 0.43 -10.64 -16.23
C TYR A 74 1.53 -9.98 -15.39
N ILE A 75 1.45 -8.67 -15.15
CA ILE A 75 2.41 -7.92 -14.33
C ILE A 75 2.07 -8.00 -12.84
N ILE A 76 0.78 -8.10 -12.51
CA ILE A 76 0.30 -8.03 -11.11
C ILE A 76 0.58 -9.35 -10.37
N VAL A 77 0.36 -10.47 -11.05
CA VAL A 77 0.54 -11.82 -10.49
C VAL A 77 1.94 -12.05 -9.88
N PRO A 78 3.06 -11.77 -10.58
CA PRO A 78 4.39 -11.96 -9.98
C PRO A 78 4.66 -11.02 -8.81
N ILE A 79 4.05 -9.83 -8.78
CA ILE A 79 4.24 -8.86 -7.71
C ILE A 79 3.61 -9.34 -6.39
N GLN A 80 2.48 -10.05 -6.44
CA GLN A 80 1.91 -10.67 -5.24
C GLN A 80 2.83 -11.74 -4.63
N ALA A 81 3.48 -12.56 -5.48
CA ALA A 81 4.45 -13.55 -5.01
C ALA A 81 5.71 -12.89 -4.40
N LEU A 82 6.18 -11.80 -5.00
CA LEU A 82 7.27 -10.99 -4.44
C LEU A 82 6.86 -10.37 -3.10
N ALA A 83 5.61 -9.93 -2.94
CA ALA A 83 5.11 -9.38 -1.67
C ALA A 83 5.13 -10.44 -0.57
N ALA A 84 4.69 -11.65 -0.87
CA ALA A 84 4.77 -12.76 0.07
C ALA A 84 6.22 -13.07 0.46
N LYS A 85 7.16 -13.00 -0.48
CA LYS A 85 8.59 -13.19 -0.20
C LYS A 85 9.14 -12.07 0.68
N PHE A 86 8.81 -10.82 0.39
CA PHE A 86 9.19 -9.65 1.19
C PHE A 86 8.66 -9.75 2.62
N LEU A 87 7.37 -10.04 2.79
CA LEU A 87 6.77 -10.20 4.12
C LEU A 87 7.40 -11.34 4.92
N LYS A 88 7.82 -12.44 4.26
CA LYS A 88 8.57 -13.51 4.94
C LYS A 88 9.91 -13.05 5.52
N THR A 89 10.57 -12.07 4.90
CA THR A 89 11.83 -11.53 5.45
C THR A 89 11.65 -10.86 6.80
N MET A 90 10.43 -10.44 7.17
CA MET A 90 10.15 -9.86 8.48
C MET A 90 10.26 -10.89 9.62
N GLN A 91 10.32 -12.19 9.31
CA GLN A 91 10.66 -13.22 10.31
C GLN A 91 12.11 -13.10 10.76
N ASP A 92 13.01 -12.84 9.81
CA ASP A 92 14.44 -12.65 10.07
C ASP A 92 14.74 -11.22 10.54
N TYR A 93 13.96 -10.25 10.08
CA TYR A 93 14.12 -8.82 10.36
C TYR A 93 12.79 -8.20 10.85
N PRO A 94 12.38 -8.49 12.09
CA PRO A 94 11.11 -8.00 12.62
C PRO A 94 11.11 -6.47 12.74
N PRO A 95 9.95 -5.80 12.55
CA PRO A 95 9.82 -4.37 12.77
C PRO A 95 10.25 -3.99 14.20
N SER A 96 11.17 -3.04 14.31
CA SER A 96 11.73 -2.64 15.61
C SER A 96 10.84 -1.70 16.42
N GLN A 97 9.80 -1.12 15.81
CA GLN A 97 8.86 -0.21 16.44
C GLN A 97 7.44 -0.48 15.93
N SER A 98 6.46 -0.36 16.83
CA SER A 98 5.05 -0.34 16.44
C SER A 98 4.73 0.99 15.75
N PRO A 99 3.87 0.99 14.71
CA PRO A 99 3.39 2.21 14.09
C PRO A 99 2.74 3.14 15.12
N GLY A 100 2.95 4.45 14.92
CA GLY A 100 2.17 5.46 15.64
C GLY A 100 0.71 5.37 15.23
N SER A 101 -0.21 5.74 16.12
CA SER A 101 -1.62 5.86 15.78
C SER A 101 -2.20 7.09 16.44
N PHE A 102 -2.88 7.93 15.65
CA PHE A 102 -3.68 9.05 16.16
C PHE A 102 -5.06 8.61 16.64
N ASN A 103 -5.43 7.35 16.42
CA ASN A 103 -6.72 6.78 16.78
C ASN A 103 -6.70 6.17 18.18
N LEU A 104 -7.88 6.03 18.77
CA LEU A 104 -8.06 5.52 20.13
C LEU A 104 -7.89 3.99 20.25
N THR A 105 -7.56 3.29 19.16
CA THR A 105 -7.48 1.82 19.10
C THR A 105 -6.57 1.24 20.18
N LYS A 106 -5.43 1.89 20.47
CA LYS A 106 -4.51 1.45 21.53
C LYS A 106 -5.13 1.56 22.92
N ILE A 107 -5.95 2.59 23.16
CA ILE A 107 -6.68 2.77 24.42
C ILE A 107 -7.80 1.72 24.52
N GLU A 108 -8.52 1.47 23.42
CA GLU A 108 -9.55 0.43 23.37
C GLU A 108 -8.98 -0.97 23.62
N GLU A 109 -7.83 -1.31 23.04
CA GLU A 109 -7.14 -2.58 23.27
C GLU A 109 -6.71 -2.73 24.73
N GLN A 110 -6.16 -1.68 25.34
CA GLN A 110 -5.80 -1.68 26.76
C GLN A 110 -7.02 -1.91 27.66
N LEU A 111 -8.16 -1.25 27.36
CA LEU A 111 -9.41 -1.42 28.11
C LEU A 111 -9.99 -2.83 27.93
N LYS A 112 -9.92 -3.40 26.72
CA LYS A 112 -10.35 -4.78 26.46
C LYS A 112 -9.49 -5.78 27.22
N GLN A 113 -8.17 -5.63 27.21
CA GLN A 113 -7.25 -6.49 27.95
C GLN A 113 -7.51 -6.42 29.46
N ALA A 114 -7.72 -5.21 30.00
CA ALA A 114 -8.05 -5.02 31.42
C ALA A 114 -9.39 -5.67 31.81
N THR A 115 -10.40 -5.59 30.95
CA THR A 115 -11.71 -6.20 31.21
C THR A 115 -11.71 -7.72 31.06
N SER A 116 -10.88 -8.27 30.17
CA SER A 116 -10.75 -9.73 29.96
C SER A 116 -9.93 -10.47 31.03
N GLY A 117 -9.27 -9.72 31.92
CA GLY A 117 -8.52 -10.26 33.07
C GLY A 117 -9.34 -10.47 34.35
N HIS A 118 -10.67 -10.29 34.27
CA HIS A 118 -11.63 -10.53 35.35
C HIS A 118 -12.60 -11.66 35.01
#